data_AF-A0A924SY67-F1
#
_entry.id   AF-A0A924SY67-F1
#
_cell.length_a   1.000
_cell.length_b   1.000
_cell.length_c   1.000
_cell.angle_alpha   90.00
_cell.angle_beta   90.00
_cell.angle_gamma   90.00
#
_symmetry.space_group_name_H-M   'P 1'
#
loop_
_entity.id
_entity.type
_entity.pdbx_description
1 polymer ?
#
loop_
_entity_poly.entity_id
_entity_poly.type
_entity_poly.pdbx_seq_one_letter_code
_entity_poly.pdbx_strand_id
1 'polypeptide(L)'
;MASLCVMSSACSTLKGEKSAANIATTGPSVVSAKSQPSTFELDRQMNPTSGADVVAEVKDYSSNIAEVNLRFIHVPMTVPMTHVGGTTWTAHFTAEQLKVLAVGGQTIAYDANVIARNEDGQTAVGAETVKVAVKAPDLTQQDDKKKTS
;
A
#
# COMPACT_ATOMS: atom_id res chain seq x y z
N MET A 1 -13.71 2.76 63.99
CA MET A 1 -12.42 3.45 63.79
C MET A 1 -12.28 3.72 62.30
N ALA A 2 -12.20 5.00 61.94
CA ALA A 2 -11.97 5.44 60.57
C ALA A 2 -10.48 5.31 60.21
N SER A 3 -10.18 4.87 58.99
CA SER A 3 -8.87 4.97 58.35
C SER A 3 -9.13 5.11 56.85
N LEU A 4 -9.07 6.34 56.35
CA LEU A 4 -7.93 7.02 55.71
C LEU A 4 -7.77 6.61 54.23
N CYS A 5 -8.17 7.53 53.35
CA CYS A 5 -7.94 7.51 51.92
C CYS A 5 -6.43 7.62 51.60
N VAL A 6 -5.99 6.92 50.55
CA VAL A 6 -4.90 7.40 49.69
C VAL A 6 -5.33 7.20 48.24
N MET A 7 -5.52 8.33 47.55
CA MET A 7 -5.61 8.38 46.09
C MET A 7 -4.20 8.56 45.54
N SER A 8 -3.84 7.74 44.54
CA SER A 8 -2.70 8.02 43.67
C SER A 8 -3.14 7.86 42.23
N SER A 9 -3.39 9.01 41.60
CA SER A 9 -3.60 9.18 40.17
C SER A 9 -2.31 8.86 39.43
N ALA A 10 -2.30 7.77 38.65
CA ALA A 10 -1.27 7.54 37.65
C ALA A 10 -1.82 7.95 36.28
N CYS A 11 -1.61 9.22 35.93
CA CYS A 11 -1.78 9.73 34.58
C CYS A 11 -0.48 9.41 33.83
N SER A 12 -0.44 8.31 33.08
CA SER A 12 0.65 8.01 32.15
C SER A 12 0.34 8.65 30.81
N THR A 13 1.08 9.73 30.56
CA THR A 13 1.24 10.40 29.28
C THR A 13 1.53 9.40 28.15
N LEU A 14 0.56 9.14 27.28
CA LEU A 14 0.75 8.49 25.98
C LEU A 14 1.52 9.47 25.08
N LYS A 15 2.85 9.43 25.19
CA LYS A 15 3.78 10.03 24.23
C LYS A 15 3.76 9.14 22.99
N GLY A 16 3.43 9.73 21.84
CA GLY A 16 3.28 9.04 20.56
C GLY A 16 4.40 8.06 20.25
N GLU A 17 4.03 6.78 20.19
CA GLU A 17 4.78 5.76 19.48
C GLU A 17 4.59 6.00 17.98
N LYS A 18 5.65 6.50 17.34
CA LYS A 18 5.86 6.26 15.92
C LYS A 18 5.91 4.74 15.76
N SER A 19 5.04 4.18 14.91
CA SER A 19 5.04 2.77 14.51
C SER A 19 6.48 2.31 14.25
N ALA A 20 7.06 1.59 15.21
CA ALA A 20 8.26 0.83 14.96
C ALA A 20 7.81 -0.35 14.11
N ALA A 21 8.29 -0.44 12.86
CA ALA A 21 8.16 -1.64 12.07
C ALA A 21 8.66 -2.81 12.92
N ASN A 22 7.75 -3.72 13.31
CA ASN A 22 8.10 -4.92 14.07
C ASN A 22 8.91 -5.82 13.14
N ILE A 23 10.24 -5.71 13.20
CA ILE A 23 11.15 -6.60 12.50
C ILE A 23 11.12 -7.93 13.27
N ALA A 24 10.51 -8.95 12.68
CA ALA A 24 10.48 -10.28 13.25
C ALA A 24 11.90 -10.84 13.36
N THR A 25 12.22 -11.46 14.50
CA THR A 25 13.52 -12.14 14.71
C THR A 25 13.62 -13.44 13.89
N THR A 26 12.50 -13.93 13.36
CA THR A 26 12.40 -15.13 12.53
C THR A 26 11.45 -14.88 11.37
N GLY A 27 11.89 -15.19 10.15
CA GLY A 27 11.09 -15.07 8.93
C GLY A 27 11.03 -13.67 8.32
N PRO A 28 10.25 -13.50 7.25
CA PRO A 28 10.20 -12.25 6.50
C PRO A 28 9.56 -11.13 7.31
N SER A 29 9.97 -9.90 7.02
CA SER A 29 9.43 -8.67 7.60
C SER A 29 9.29 -7.61 6.50
N VAL A 30 8.09 -7.06 6.37
CA VAL A 30 7.86 -5.89 5.51
C VAL A 30 8.22 -4.64 6.33
N VAL A 31 9.30 -3.98 5.96
CA VAL A 31 9.85 -2.81 6.66
C VAL A 31 9.11 -1.54 6.29
N SER A 32 8.81 -1.38 4.99
CA SER A 32 8.05 -0.25 4.48
C SER A 32 7.38 -0.60 3.17
N ALA A 33 6.30 0.11 2.82
CA ALA A 33 5.68 0.02 1.51
C ALA A 33 4.92 1.32 1.17
N LYS A 34 5.00 1.78 -0.08
CA LYS A 34 4.36 3.02 -0.54
C LYS A 34 4.09 3.02 -2.04
N SER A 35 3.05 3.74 -2.45
CA SER A 35 2.76 4.04 -3.85
C SER A 35 3.63 5.20 -4.35
N GLN A 36 4.06 5.11 -5.61
CA GLN A 36 4.84 6.12 -6.32
C GLN A 36 4.36 6.21 -7.78
N PRO A 37 3.73 7.32 -8.19
CA PRO A 37 3.27 8.44 -7.36
C PRO A 37 2.17 8.02 -6.36
N SER A 38 1.79 8.93 -5.46
CA SER A 38 0.71 8.67 -4.49
C SER A 38 -0.68 8.56 -5.13
N THR A 39 -0.84 9.05 -6.36
CA THR A 39 -2.06 8.92 -7.16
C THR A 39 -1.70 8.56 -8.59
N PHE A 40 -2.23 7.43 -9.06
CA PHE A 40 -2.11 6.99 -10.44
C PHE A 40 -3.20 7.66 -11.28
N GLU A 41 -2.79 8.61 -12.12
CA GLU A 41 -3.71 9.30 -13.01
C GLU A 41 -3.85 8.54 -14.34
N LEU A 42 -5.09 8.38 -14.79
CA LEU A 42 -5.40 7.78 -16.08
C LEU A 42 -5.80 8.86 -17.10
N ASP A 43 -5.39 8.68 -18.34
CA ASP A 43 -5.86 9.48 -19.47
C ASP A 43 -7.27 9.03 -19.93
N ARG A 44 -7.84 9.73 -20.91
CA ARG A 44 -9.16 9.41 -21.51
C ARG A 44 -9.20 8.04 -22.20
N GLN A 45 -8.04 7.46 -22.52
CA GLN A 45 -7.89 6.10 -23.05
C GLN A 45 -7.68 5.06 -21.94
N MET A 46 -7.77 5.50 -20.68
CA MET A 46 -7.60 4.68 -19.47
C MET A 46 -6.21 4.06 -19.38
N ASN A 47 -5.18 4.79 -19.85
CA ASN A 47 -3.78 4.44 -19.67
C ASN A 47 -3.16 5.32 -18.59
N PRO A 48 -2.20 4.79 -17.80
CA PRO A 48 -1.48 5.60 -16.83
C PRO A 48 -0.67 6.69 -17.52
N THR A 49 -0.72 7.91 -17.00
CA THR A 49 0.01 9.07 -17.53
C THR A 49 1.47 9.13 -17.08
N SER A 50 1.84 8.32 -16.08
CA SER A 50 3.19 8.19 -15.53
C SER A 50 3.41 6.76 -15.00
N GLY A 51 4.58 6.47 -14.42
CA GLY A 51 4.78 5.20 -13.70
C GLY A 51 3.72 4.99 -12.63
N ALA A 52 3.30 3.76 -12.39
CA ALA A 52 2.27 3.40 -11.42
C ALA A 52 2.78 2.24 -10.59
N ASP A 53 3.60 2.57 -9.59
CA ASP A 53 4.38 1.59 -8.88
C ASP A 53 4.04 1.58 -7.39
N VAL A 54 4.10 0.41 -6.77
CA VAL A 54 4.20 0.28 -5.32
C VAL A 54 5.55 -0.33 -4.99
N VAL A 55 6.32 0.38 -4.17
CA VAL A 55 7.66 -0.04 -3.75
C VAL A 55 7.58 -0.50 -2.30
N ALA A 56 8.13 -1.67 -2.02
CA ALA A 56 8.23 -2.22 -0.68
C ALA A 56 9.66 -2.63 -0.35
N GLU A 57 10.01 -2.50 0.93
CA GLU A 57 11.24 -3.06 1.49
C GLU A 57 10.89 -4.29 2.32
N VAL A 58 11.46 -5.44 1.95
CA VAL A 58 11.23 -6.73 2.61
C VAL A 58 12.56 -7.34 3.01
N LYS A 59 12.68 -7.72 4.28
CA LYS A 59 13.89 -8.28 4.87
C LYS A 59 13.60 -9.60 5.54
N ASP A 60 14.55 -10.51 5.44
CA ASP A 60 14.64 -11.72 6.23
C ASP A 60 16.13 -11.96 6.50
N TYR A 61 16.48 -12.20 7.76
CA TYR A 61 17.87 -12.42 8.17
C TYR A 61 18.23 -13.92 8.22
N SER A 62 17.22 -14.78 8.10
CA SER A 62 17.33 -16.24 8.19
C SER A 62 17.25 -16.95 6.84
N SER A 63 16.53 -16.39 5.87
CA SER A 63 16.30 -17.01 4.55
C SER A 63 16.18 -15.95 3.45
N ASN A 64 16.35 -16.35 2.19
CA ASN A 64 15.98 -15.47 1.08
C ASN A 64 14.47 -15.31 0.99
N ILE A 65 14.04 -14.17 0.44
CA ILE A 65 12.65 -13.91 0.09
C ILE A 65 12.34 -14.57 -1.26
N ALA A 66 11.35 -15.46 -1.29
CA ALA A 66 10.96 -16.19 -2.48
C ALA A 66 9.85 -15.48 -3.27
N GLU A 67 8.90 -14.85 -2.57
CA GLU A 67 7.74 -14.22 -3.20
C GLU A 67 7.28 -13.01 -2.40
N VAL A 68 6.90 -11.93 -3.10
CA VAL A 68 6.24 -10.77 -2.50
C VAL A 68 5.05 -10.38 -3.37
N ASN A 69 3.90 -10.15 -2.73
CA ASN A 69 2.66 -9.77 -3.38
C ASN A 69 2.04 -8.53 -2.73
N LEU A 70 1.44 -7.67 -3.54
CA LEU A 70 0.56 -6.61 -3.10
C LEU A 70 -0.90 -7.08 -3.25
N ARG A 71 -1.62 -7.25 -2.13
CA ARG A 71 -3.00 -7.74 -2.12
C ARG A 71 -3.97 -6.66 -1.66
N PHE A 72 -4.95 -6.33 -2.49
CA PHE A 72 -5.99 -5.37 -2.15
C PHE A 72 -6.98 -5.96 -1.12
N ILE A 73 -7.45 -5.14 -0.18
CA ILE A 73 -8.27 -5.61 0.95
C ILE A 73 -9.73 -5.81 0.53
N HIS A 74 -10.28 -4.89 -0.25
CA HIS A 74 -11.70 -4.87 -0.65
C HIS A 74 -11.92 -5.11 -2.15
N VAL A 75 -10.85 -5.42 -2.88
CA VAL A 75 -10.88 -5.74 -4.32
C VAL A 75 -10.18 -7.08 -4.48
N PRO A 76 -10.75 -8.06 -5.21
CA PRO A 76 -10.14 -9.38 -5.40
C PRO A 76 -8.99 -9.31 -6.41
N MET A 77 -7.97 -8.51 -6.10
CA MET A 77 -6.80 -8.27 -6.93
C MET A 77 -5.53 -8.46 -6.13
N THR A 78 -4.61 -9.24 -6.69
CA THR A 78 -3.25 -9.42 -6.19
C THR A 78 -2.29 -9.09 -7.31
N VAL A 79 -1.29 -8.26 -7.01
CA VAL A 79 -0.25 -7.86 -7.96
C VAL A 79 1.08 -8.46 -7.46
N PRO A 80 1.72 -9.36 -8.21
CA PRO A 80 3.03 -9.87 -7.85
C PRO A 80 4.05 -8.72 -7.92
N MET A 81 4.98 -8.70 -6.95
CA MET A 81 6.08 -7.75 -6.93
C MET A 81 7.34 -8.40 -7.50
N THR A 82 8.13 -7.61 -8.21
CA THR A 82 9.42 -8.00 -8.77
C THR A 82 10.55 -7.53 -7.87
N HIS A 83 11.53 -8.39 -7.59
CA HIS A 83 12.74 -8.00 -6.88
C HIS A 83 13.59 -7.09 -7.77
N VAL A 84 13.86 -5.86 -7.32
CA VAL A 84 14.66 -4.89 -8.08
C VAL A 84 16.09 -4.76 -7.57
N GLY A 85 16.38 -5.30 -6.38
CA GLY A 85 17.71 -5.35 -5.81
C GLY A 85 17.72 -5.08 -4.30
N GLY A 86 18.76 -5.58 -3.62
CA GLY A 86 18.85 -5.48 -2.15
C GLY A 86 17.61 -6.07 -1.49
N THR A 87 16.89 -5.25 -0.72
CA THR A 87 15.65 -5.62 -0.03
C THR A 87 14.40 -5.05 -0.71
N THR A 88 14.55 -4.47 -1.90
CA THR A 88 13.49 -3.70 -2.57
C THR A 88 12.73 -4.54 -3.57
N TRP A 89 11.41 -4.45 -3.50
CA TRP A 89 10.45 -5.12 -4.38
C TRP A 89 9.48 -4.08 -4.95
N THR A 90 9.09 -4.25 -6.22
CA THR A 90 8.19 -3.30 -6.90
C THR A 90 7.02 -4.03 -7.57
N ALA A 91 5.79 -3.61 -7.28
CA ALA A 91 4.62 -3.95 -8.08
C ALA A 91 4.42 -2.86 -9.14
N HIS A 92 4.47 -3.25 -10.40
CA HIS A 92 4.17 -2.38 -11.54
C HIS A 92 2.75 -2.63 -12.00
N PHE A 93 1.91 -1.59 -12.01
CA PHE A 93 0.52 -1.72 -12.42
C PHE A 93 0.37 -1.64 -13.94
N THR A 94 -0.37 -2.58 -14.51
CA THR A 94 -0.78 -2.51 -15.91
C THR A 94 -2.00 -1.60 -16.08
N ALA A 95 -2.23 -1.11 -17.30
CA ALA A 95 -3.44 -0.35 -17.61
C ALA A 95 -4.71 -1.14 -17.31
N GLU A 96 -4.71 -2.47 -17.54
CA GLU A 96 -5.86 -3.33 -17.24
C GLU A 96 -6.14 -3.42 -15.74
N GLN A 97 -5.11 -3.56 -14.91
CA GLN A 97 -5.26 -3.56 -13.45
C GLN A 97 -5.78 -2.23 -12.94
N LEU A 98 -5.29 -1.11 -13.47
CA LEU A 98 -5.77 0.22 -13.08
C LEU A 98 -7.22 0.47 -13.53
N LYS A 99 -7.65 -0.08 -14.67
CA LYS A 99 -9.05 -0.01 -15.14
C LYS A 99 -10.01 -0.69 -14.16
N VAL A 100 -9.61 -1.81 -13.56
CA VAL A 100 -10.43 -2.50 -12.53
C VAL A 100 -10.64 -1.61 -11.29
N LEU A 101 -9.66 -0.77 -10.96
CA LEU A 101 -9.72 0.16 -9.84
C LEU A 101 -10.36 1.51 -10.17
N ALA A 102 -10.57 1.81 -11.45
CA ALA A 102 -10.99 3.13 -11.88
C ALA A 102 -12.50 3.32 -11.76
N VAL A 103 -12.91 4.46 -11.21
CA VAL A 103 -14.31 4.91 -11.21
C VAL A 103 -14.36 6.24 -11.96
N GLY A 104 -15.10 6.27 -13.08
CA GLY A 104 -15.11 7.41 -14.00
C GLY A 104 -15.38 8.75 -13.31
N GLY A 105 -14.54 9.75 -13.60
CA GLY A 105 -14.63 11.09 -13.02
C GLY A 105 -14.26 11.20 -11.53
N GLN A 106 -13.74 10.13 -10.91
CA GLN A 106 -13.44 10.09 -9.49
C GLN A 106 -11.98 9.73 -9.20
N THR A 107 -11.53 10.15 -8.02
CA THR A 107 -10.31 9.65 -7.39
C THR A 107 -10.70 8.71 -6.26
N ILE A 108 -10.37 7.43 -6.38
CA ILE A 108 -10.65 6.42 -5.35
C ILE A 108 -9.34 5.95 -4.74
N ALA A 109 -9.29 5.92 -3.41
CA ALA A 109 -8.18 5.36 -2.65
C ALA A 109 -8.51 3.94 -2.18
N TYR A 110 -7.61 3.02 -2.44
CA TYR A 110 -7.70 1.63 -2.03
C TYR A 110 -6.59 1.30 -1.03
N ASP A 111 -6.91 0.45 -0.06
CA ASP A 111 -5.94 -0.09 0.87
C ASP A 111 -5.48 -1.48 0.40
N ALA A 112 -4.17 -1.73 0.44
CA ALA A 112 -3.55 -3.00 0.09
C ALA A 112 -2.50 -3.41 1.12
N ASN A 113 -2.31 -4.71 1.30
CA ASN A 113 -1.26 -5.27 2.15
C ASN A 113 -0.14 -5.83 1.29
N VAL A 114 1.10 -5.66 1.74
CA VAL A 114 2.24 -6.40 1.21
C VAL A 114 2.36 -7.71 1.97
N ILE A 115 2.47 -8.82 1.24
CA ILE A 115 2.60 -10.17 1.77
C ILE A 115 3.88 -10.76 1.22
N ALA A 116 4.78 -11.17 2.11
CA ALA A 116 6.06 -11.78 1.75
C ALA A 116 6.10 -13.24 2.19
N ARG A 117 6.74 -14.09 1.39
CA ARG A 117 7.08 -15.48 1.72
C ARG A 117 8.57 -15.71 1.49
N ASN A 118 9.24 -16.37 2.43
CA ASN A 118 10.63 -16.79 2.28
C ASN A 118 10.74 -18.22 1.68
N GLU A 119 11.96 -18.67 1.38
CA GLU A 119 12.22 -20.02 0.83
C GLU A 119 11.85 -21.15 1.81
N ASP A 120 11.89 -20.87 3.12
CA ASP A 120 11.44 -21.79 4.17
C ASP A 120 9.90 -21.88 4.28
N GLY A 121 9.15 -21.12 3.47
CA GLY A 121 7.69 -21.11 3.43
C GLY A 121 7.01 -20.27 4.51
N GLN A 122 7.78 -19.54 5.34
CA GLN A 122 7.25 -18.61 6.32
C GLN A 122 6.69 -17.37 5.63
N THR A 123 5.56 -16.86 6.12
CA THR A 123 4.87 -15.70 5.54
C THR A 123 4.74 -14.57 6.54
N ALA A 124 4.85 -13.33 6.05
CA ALA A 124 4.53 -12.14 6.81
C ALA A 124 3.61 -11.20 6.02
N VAL A 125 2.74 -10.51 6.75
CA VAL A 125 1.90 -9.43 6.22
C VAL A 125 2.42 -8.13 6.79
N GLY A 126 2.59 -7.10 5.96
CA GLY A 126 2.98 -5.78 6.42
C GLY A 126 2.01 -5.24 7.47
N ALA A 127 2.55 -4.63 8.51
CA ALA A 127 1.76 -4.06 9.60
C ALA A 127 0.92 -2.84 9.15
N GLU A 128 1.42 -2.10 8.16
CA GLU A 128 0.76 -0.94 7.60
C GLU A 128 0.22 -1.24 6.19
N THR A 129 -0.99 -0.74 5.93
CA THR A 129 -1.60 -0.82 4.60
C THR A 129 -0.99 0.25 3.67
N VAL A 130 -0.74 -0.13 2.42
CA VAL A 130 -0.39 0.80 1.35
C VAL A 130 -1.66 1.44 0.79
N LYS A 131 -1.67 2.76 0.67
CA LYS A 131 -2.72 3.49 -0.05
C LYS A 131 -2.38 3.63 -1.52
N VAL A 132 -3.27 3.13 -2.38
CA VAL A 132 -3.21 3.27 -3.83
C VAL A 132 -4.39 4.11 -4.28
N ALA A 133 -4.14 5.37 -4.66
CA ALA A 133 -5.17 6.22 -5.23
C ALA A 133 -5.15 6.15 -6.75
N VAL A 134 -6.33 5.98 -7.37
CA VAL A 134 -6.51 5.97 -8.82
C VAL A 134 -7.48 7.08 -9.19
N LYS A 135 -7.04 7.99 -10.06
CA LYS A 135 -7.84 9.09 -10.60
C LYS A 135 -8.19 8.79 -12.04
N ALA A 136 -9.47 8.59 -12.31
CA ALA A 136 -9.98 8.33 -13.65
C ALA A 136 -10.57 9.61 -14.26
N PRO A 137 -10.47 9.80 -15.58
CA PRO A 137 -11.09 10.93 -16.26
C PRO A 137 -12.62 10.80 -16.20
N ASP A 138 -13.30 11.93 -16.30
CA ASP A 138 -14.72 11.96 -16.63
C ASP A 138 -14.87 11.78 -18.15
N LEU A 139 -15.43 10.64 -18.56
CA LEU A 139 -15.67 10.31 -19.96
C LEU A 139 -17.00 10.86 -20.50
N THR A 140 -17.85 11.42 -19.62
CA THR A 140 -19.16 11.96 -20.00
C THR A 140 -19.07 13.39 -20.53
N GLN A 141 -17.99 14.11 -20.21
CA GLN A 141 -17.71 15.44 -20.76
C GLN A 141 -17.03 15.31 -22.13
N GLN A 142 -17.84 15.15 -23.17
CA GLN A 142 -17.43 15.31 -24.56
C GLN A 142 -17.04 16.76 -24.82
N ASP A 143 -15.98 16.98 -25.61
CA ASP A 143 -15.41 18.31 -25.89
C ASP A 143 -16.40 19.25 -26.61
N ASP A 144 -17.21 19.99 -25.85
CA ASP A 144 -18.08 21.06 -26.34
C ASP A 144 -17.32 22.27 -26.93
N LYS A 145 -15.99 22.21 -27.03
CA LYS A 145 -15.14 23.31 -27.51
C LYS A 145 -14.92 23.37 -29.03
N LYS A 146 -15.56 22.51 -29.85
CA LYS A 146 -15.34 22.50 -31.31
C LYS A 146 -16.47 23.09 -32.17
N LYS A 147 -17.37 23.92 -31.60
CA LYS A 147 -18.50 24.52 -32.34
C LYS A 147 -18.62 26.03 -32.22
N THR A 148 -17.51 26.77 -32.31
CA THR A 148 -17.52 28.21 -32.65
C THR A 148 -16.18 28.60 -33.26
N SER A 149 -16.06 28.46 -34.58
CA SER A 149 -15.26 29.31 -35.48
C SER A 149 -15.69 29.03 -36.91
#